data_AF-A0A6P7GZR0-F1
#
_entry.id   AF-A0A6P7GZR0-F1
#
_cell.length_a   1.000
_cell.length_b   1.000
_cell.length_c   1.000
_cell.angle_alpha   90.00
_cell.angle_beta   90.00
_cell.angle_gamma   90.00
#
_symmetry.space_group_name_H-M   'P 1'
#
loop_
_entity.id
_entity.type
_entity.pdbx_description
1 polymer ?
#
loop_
_entity_poly.entity_id
_entity_poly.type
_entity_poly.pdbx_seq_one_letter_code
_entity_poly.pdbx_strand_id
1 'polypeptide(L)'
;MTARQRAMYDRTGEGTSVATPTLMSLPTGYKEKVMTAEAIQKAAIKSQKRKQLADEKREKDKKKTMEKLLKKQDSKAIKQARPRVVRTTIPSVLYKQTCDITILAFPEGFDFPLKVQQAPKVPPPVYCSMGCGNVKKYSCAQTGVPLCSLRCYKNNIARFII
;
A
#
# COMPACT_ATOMS: atom_id res chain seq x y z
N MET A 1 30.72 -28.36 29.51
CA MET A 1 31.77 -27.61 28.79
C MET A 1 31.55 -27.67 27.28
N THR A 2 31.25 -26.54 26.66
CA THR A 2 31.02 -26.46 25.20
C THR A 2 32.35 -26.48 24.42
N ALA A 3 32.32 -26.89 23.15
CA ALA A 3 33.51 -26.94 22.31
C ALA A 3 34.28 -25.61 22.24
N ARG A 4 33.55 -24.49 22.31
CA ARG A 4 34.10 -23.13 22.32
C ARG A 4 34.84 -22.78 23.61
N GLN A 5 34.41 -23.35 24.74
CA GLN A 5 35.08 -23.18 26.02
C GLN A 5 36.39 -23.97 26.05
N ARG A 6 36.43 -25.21 25.54
CA ARG A 6 37.68 -26.02 25.46
C ARG A 6 38.79 -25.30 24.67
N ALA A 7 38.45 -24.73 23.52
CA ALA A 7 39.40 -24.01 22.66
C ALA A 7 39.96 -22.71 23.27
N MET A 8 39.27 -22.09 24.23
CA MET A 8 39.77 -20.91 24.94
C MET A 8 40.83 -21.28 25.98
N TYR A 9 40.66 -22.42 26.68
CA TYR A 9 41.63 -22.90 27.66
C TYR A 9 42.93 -23.36 27.01
N ASP A 10 42.88 -24.01 25.83
CA ASP A 10 44.08 -24.45 25.10
C ASP A 10 44.96 -23.30 24.58
N ARG A 11 44.41 -22.08 24.43
CA ARG A 11 45.17 -20.90 23.95
C ARG A 11 45.73 -20.00 25.05
N THR A 12 45.30 -20.18 26.30
CA THR A 12 45.69 -19.30 27.42
C THR A 12 46.53 -19.98 28.49
N GLY A 13 46.84 -21.28 28.34
CA GLY A 13 47.71 -22.03 29.23
C GLY A 13 49.21 -21.95 28.88
N GLU A 14 49.81 -20.76 28.88
CA GLU A 14 51.24 -20.65 29.17
C GLU A 14 51.41 -20.53 30.70
N GLY A 15 51.67 -21.66 31.36
CA GLY A 15 51.92 -21.68 32.81
C GLY A 15 51.64 -23.02 33.47
N THR A 16 52.60 -23.95 33.34
CA THR A 16 52.87 -25.04 34.30
C THR A 16 51.72 -26.03 34.61
N SER A 17 51.64 -27.14 33.86
CA SER A 17 51.24 -28.43 34.44
C SER A 17 51.74 -29.62 33.59
N VAL A 18 52.78 -30.26 34.14
CA VAL A 18 53.29 -31.63 33.95
C VAL A 18 52.34 -32.61 33.24
N ALA A 19 52.48 -32.80 31.91
CA ALA A 19 52.15 -34.04 31.16
C ALA A 19 52.25 -33.84 29.63
N THR A 20 53.46 -33.70 29.09
CA THR A 20 53.71 -33.91 27.65
C THR A 20 54.97 -34.74 27.50
N PRO A 21 54.94 -35.89 26.81
CA PRO A 21 56.14 -36.69 26.62
C PRO A 21 57.10 -35.92 25.73
N THR A 22 58.30 -35.70 26.26
CA THR A 22 59.46 -35.14 25.58
C THR A 22 59.67 -35.90 24.27
N LEU A 23 59.43 -35.24 23.13
CA LEU A 23 59.77 -35.79 21.81
C LEU A 23 61.30 -35.95 21.75
N MET A 24 61.76 -37.20 21.88
CA MET A 24 63.15 -37.60 21.66
C MET A 24 63.58 -37.13 20.27
N SER A 25 64.57 -36.24 20.20
CA SER A 25 65.23 -35.89 18.95
C SER A 25 66.04 -37.10 18.46
N LEU A 26 65.63 -37.71 17.34
CA LEU A 26 66.46 -38.69 16.65
C LEU A 26 67.65 -37.96 15.99
N PRO A 27 68.87 -38.54 16.00
CA PRO A 27 70.00 -38.00 15.25
C PRO A 27 69.71 -38.12 13.75
N THR A 28 69.26 -37.03 13.12
CA THR A 28 69.20 -36.97 11.67
C THR A 28 70.61 -36.70 11.16
N GLY A 29 71.29 -37.77 10.77
CA GLY A 29 72.53 -37.70 10.00
C GLY A 29 72.32 -36.76 8.82
N TYR A 30 73.11 -35.69 8.79
CA TYR A 30 73.09 -34.68 7.75
C TYR A 30 73.56 -35.31 6.43
N LYS A 31 72.62 -35.89 5.67
CA LYS A 31 72.80 -36.04 4.23
C LYS A 31 72.37 -34.72 3.62
N GLU A 32 73.36 -33.85 3.43
CA GLU A 32 73.25 -32.66 2.62
C GLU A 32 72.67 -33.07 1.25
N LYS A 33 71.37 -32.81 1.06
CA LYS A 33 70.73 -33.00 -0.23
C LYS A 33 71.29 -31.93 -1.14
N VAL A 34 72.30 -32.30 -1.92
CA VAL A 34 72.76 -31.57 -3.09
C VAL A 34 71.52 -31.12 -3.86
N MET A 35 71.30 -29.81 -3.90
CA MET A 35 70.18 -29.19 -4.60
C MET A 35 70.34 -29.47 -6.09
N THR A 36 69.73 -30.54 -6.59
CA THR A 36 69.59 -30.76 -8.02
C THR A 36 68.73 -29.61 -8.57
N ALA A 37 69.16 -29.01 -9.69
CA ALA A 37 68.51 -27.84 -10.28
C ALA A 37 66.98 -28.04 -10.50
N GLU A 38 66.56 -29.28 -10.75
CA GLU A 38 65.15 -29.67 -10.88
C GLU A 38 64.35 -29.56 -9.57
N ALA A 39 64.96 -29.80 -8.42
CA ALA A 39 64.31 -29.68 -7.11
C ALA A 39 64.02 -28.22 -6.76
N ILE A 40 64.95 -27.32 -7.10
CA ILE A 40 64.78 -25.86 -6.95
C ILE A 40 63.65 -25.37 -7.85
N GLN A 41 63.59 -25.83 -9.11
CA GLN A 41 62.51 -25.46 -10.03
C GLN A 41 61.14 -25.98 -9.56
N LYS A 42 61.05 -27.24 -9.11
CA LYS A 42 59.81 -27.80 -8.53
C LYS A 42 59.37 -27.06 -7.27
N ALA A 43 60.31 -26.62 -6.42
CA ALA A 43 60.02 -25.80 -5.25
C ALA A 43 59.52 -24.40 -5.62
N ALA A 44 60.15 -23.76 -6.62
CA ALA A 44 59.74 -22.46 -7.14
C ALA A 44 58.31 -22.50 -7.72
N ILE A 45 57.99 -23.50 -8.55
CA ILE A 45 56.66 -23.70 -9.13
C ILE A 45 55.61 -23.92 -8.01
N LYS A 46 55.94 -24.74 -7.00
CA LYS A 46 55.03 -25.00 -5.87
C LYS A 46 54.79 -23.76 -5.01
N SER A 47 55.84 -22.95 -4.79
CA SER A 47 55.74 -21.67 -4.07
C SER A 47 54.87 -20.67 -4.85
N GLN A 48 55.09 -20.53 -6.15
CA GLN A 48 54.27 -19.67 -7.02
C GLN A 48 52.80 -20.10 -7.02
N LYS A 49 52.51 -21.41 -7.10
CA LYS A 49 51.14 -21.93 -7.03
C LYS A 49 50.46 -21.62 -5.69
N ARG A 50 51.20 -21.70 -4.57
CA ARG A 50 50.67 -21.31 -3.25
C ARG A 50 50.40 -19.82 -3.15
N LYS A 51 51.28 -18.99 -3.72
CA LYS A 51 51.10 -17.53 -3.77
C LYS A 51 49.87 -17.14 -4.59
N GLN A 52 49.72 -17.70 -5.79
CA GLN A 52 48.55 -17.47 -6.65
C GLN A 52 47.23 -17.83 -5.98
N LEU A 53 47.17 -19.00 -5.31
CA LEU A 53 45.96 -19.41 -4.57
C LEU A 53 45.63 -18.47 -3.40
N ALA A 54 46.65 -17.94 -2.71
CA ALA A 54 46.46 -16.99 -1.62
C ALA A 54 45.93 -15.64 -2.15
N ASP A 55 46.47 -15.16 -3.26
CA ASP A 55 46.05 -13.92 -3.91
C ASP A 55 44.63 -14.05 -4.48
N GLU A 56 44.32 -15.16 -5.16
CA GLU A 56 42.98 -15.45 -5.69
C GLU A 56 41.93 -15.53 -4.56
N LYS A 57 42.29 -16.14 -3.43
CA LYS A 57 41.41 -16.17 -2.25
C LYS A 57 41.18 -14.77 -1.68
N ARG A 58 42.24 -13.96 -1.56
CA ARG A 58 42.15 -12.57 -1.08
C ARG A 58 41.26 -11.73 -2.00
N GLU A 59 41.37 -11.88 -3.31
CA GLU A 59 40.51 -11.18 -4.27
C GLU A 59 39.06 -11.65 -4.22
N LYS A 60 38.81 -12.96 -4.11
CA LYS A 60 37.46 -13.50 -3.93
C LYS A 60 36.81 -12.99 -2.64
N ASP A 61 37.57 -12.90 -1.54
CA ASP A 61 37.06 -12.38 -0.28
C ASP A 61 36.79 -10.86 -0.35
N LYS A 62 37.63 -10.09 -1.05
CA LYS A 62 37.35 -8.68 -1.38
C LYS A 62 36.07 -8.52 -2.22
N LYS A 63 35.88 -9.32 -3.26
CA LYS A 63 34.67 -9.29 -4.10
C LYS A 63 33.42 -9.66 -3.30
N LYS A 64 33.47 -10.73 -2.49
CA LYS A 64 32.37 -11.15 -1.62
C LYS A 64 32.02 -10.10 -0.56
N THR A 65 33.00 -9.39 -0.02
CA THR A 65 32.75 -8.31 0.93
C THR A 65 32.11 -7.10 0.24
N MET A 66 32.58 -6.73 -0.96
CA MET A 66 31.95 -5.70 -1.78
C MET A 66 30.49 -6.01 -2.11
N GLU A 67 30.19 -7.23 -2.59
CA GLU A 67 28.82 -7.65 -2.89
C GLU A 67 27.92 -7.64 -1.65
N LYS A 68 28.42 -8.12 -0.50
CA LYS A 68 27.68 -8.09 0.77
C LYS A 68 27.39 -6.66 1.24
N LEU A 69 28.31 -5.71 1.00
CA LEU A 69 28.11 -4.30 1.36
C LEU A 69 27.12 -3.61 0.42
N LEU A 70 27.27 -3.77 -0.90
CA LEU A 70 26.38 -3.18 -1.90
C LEU A 70 24.95 -3.73 -1.78
N LYS A 71 24.79 -5.05 -1.65
CA LYS A 71 23.46 -5.67 -1.50
C LYS A 71 22.75 -5.28 -0.20
N LYS A 72 23.51 -4.93 0.86
CA LYS A 72 22.95 -4.37 2.11
C LYS A 72 22.49 -2.92 1.95
N GLN A 73 23.12 -2.12 1.08
CA GLN A 73 22.67 -0.76 0.77
C GLN A 73 21.30 -0.80 0.08
N ASP A 74 21.14 -1.65 -0.94
CA ASP A 74 19.86 -1.79 -1.65
C ASP A 74 18.71 -2.21 -0.73
N SER A 75 18.99 -3.12 0.21
CA SER A 75 18.01 -3.59 1.20
C SER A 75 17.54 -2.51 2.17
N LYS A 76 18.36 -1.47 2.42
CA LYS A 76 17.97 -0.29 3.23
C LYS A 76 17.26 0.76 2.37
N ALA A 77 17.71 0.97 1.14
CA ALA A 77 17.09 1.89 0.18
C ALA A 77 15.64 1.49 -0.13
N ILE A 78 15.35 0.19 -0.32
CA ILE A 78 13.99 -0.32 -0.57
C ILE A 78 13.04 -0.05 0.61
N LYS A 79 13.54 -0.01 1.86
CA LYS A 79 12.71 0.30 3.04
C LYS A 79 12.44 1.79 3.22
N GLN A 80 13.33 2.65 2.74
CA GLN A 80 13.17 4.11 2.77
C GLN A 80 12.38 4.64 1.55
N ALA A 81 12.39 3.90 0.44
CA ALA A 81 11.58 4.16 -0.74
C ALA A 81 10.20 3.50 -0.66
N ARG A 82 9.57 3.43 0.53
CA ARG A 82 8.12 3.25 0.55
C ARG A 82 7.56 4.45 -0.20
N PRO A 83 6.84 4.25 -1.33
CA PRO A 83 6.22 5.37 -2.00
C PRO A 83 5.31 6.03 -0.96
N ARG A 84 5.62 7.28 -0.63
CA ARG A 84 4.60 8.16 -0.03
C ARG A 84 3.42 8.00 -0.97
N VAL A 85 2.31 7.45 -0.48
CA VAL A 85 1.08 7.40 -1.26
C VAL A 85 0.74 8.86 -1.50
N VAL A 86 1.19 9.38 -2.65
CA VAL A 86 0.73 10.63 -3.20
C VAL A 86 -0.73 10.32 -3.45
N ARG A 87 -1.58 10.72 -2.50
CA ARG A 87 -3.03 10.67 -2.70
C ARG A 87 -3.24 11.53 -3.93
N THR A 88 -3.47 10.87 -5.06
CA THR A 88 -3.99 11.52 -6.23
C THR A 88 -5.22 12.26 -5.75
N THR A 89 -5.22 13.57 -5.95
CA THR A 89 -6.35 14.45 -5.65
C THR A 89 -7.45 14.12 -6.64
N ILE A 90 -8.06 12.95 -6.49
CA ILE A 90 -9.24 12.58 -7.23
C ILE A 90 -10.36 13.43 -6.63
N PRO A 91 -10.99 14.31 -7.42
CA PRO A 91 -12.14 15.06 -6.95
C PRO A 91 -13.22 14.04 -6.60
N SER A 92 -13.47 13.87 -5.30
CA SER A 92 -14.48 12.93 -4.79
C SER A 92 -15.46 13.67 -3.89
N VAL A 93 -16.73 13.29 -3.99
CA VAL A 93 -17.79 13.81 -3.13
C VAL A 93 -17.61 13.21 -1.74
N LEU A 94 -17.52 14.06 -0.72
CA LEU A 94 -17.30 13.64 0.66
C LEU A 94 -18.62 13.70 1.44
N TYR A 95 -19.05 12.54 1.94
CA TYR A 95 -20.17 12.43 2.86
C TYR A 95 -19.64 12.22 4.29
N LYS A 96 -20.09 13.03 5.24
CA LYS A 96 -19.76 12.89 6.65
C LYS A 96 -21.01 13.03 7.50
N GLN A 97 -21.26 12.02 8.33
CA GLN A 97 -22.36 12.03 9.29
C GLN A 97 -21.80 11.94 10.71
N THR A 98 -22.23 12.87 11.56
CA THR A 98 -21.96 12.90 13.00
C THR A 98 -23.32 12.89 13.72
N CYS A 99 -23.36 12.66 15.03
CA CYS A 99 -24.61 12.67 15.82
C CYS A 99 -25.43 13.94 15.63
N ASP A 100 -24.77 15.09 15.44
CA ASP A 100 -25.43 16.39 15.37
C ASP A 100 -25.65 16.88 13.93
N ILE A 101 -24.81 16.48 12.97
CA ILE A 101 -24.77 17.08 11.63
C ILE A 101 -24.43 16.05 10.56
N THR A 102 -25.14 16.16 9.43
CA THR A 102 -24.85 15.46 8.18
C THR A 102 -24.39 16.47 7.14
N ILE A 103 -23.21 16.25 6.55
CA ILE A 103 -22.56 17.16 5.59
C ILE A 103 -22.23 16.39 4.31
N LEU A 104 -22.50 17.02 3.17
CA LEU A 104 -22.12 16.56 1.84
C LEU A 104 -21.29 17.66 1.16
N ALA A 105 -20.01 17.38 0.89
CA ALA A 105 -19.09 18.31 0.27
C ALA A 105 -18.74 17.86 -1.16
N PHE A 106 -18.79 18.81 -2.10
CA PHE A 106 -18.49 18.59 -3.51
C PHE A 106 -17.16 19.23 -3.88
N PRO A 107 -16.36 18.61 -4.76
CA PRO A 107 -15.11 19.19 -5.23
C PRO A 107 -15.37 20.42 -6.12
N GLU A 108 -14.37 21.29 -6.22
CA GLU A 108 -14.44 22.49 -7.08
C GLU A 108 -14.69 22.10 -8.54
N GLY A 109 -15.64 22.77 -9.19
CA GLY A 109 -16.05 22.49 -10.57
C GLY A 109 -17.12 21.41 -10.73
N PHE A 110 -17.61 20.80 -9.64
CA PHE A 110 -18.79 19.92 -9.67
C PHE A 110 -20.05 20.68 -9.26
N ASP A 111 -21.04 20.71 -10.15
CA ASP A 111 -22.35 21.26 -9.82
C ASP A 111 -23.13 20.31 -8.90
N PHE A 112 -23.95 20.89 -8.01
CA PHE A 112 -24.84 20.11 -7.16
C PHE A 112 -25.91 19.41 -8.04
N PRO A 113 -26.08 18.08 -7.94
CA PRO A 113 -26.89 17.32 -8.89
C PRO A 113 -28.39 17.61 -8.79
N LEU A 114 -28.87 18.08 -7.64
CA LEU A 114 -30.28 18.39 -7.45
C LEU A 114 -30.54 19.86 -7.77
N LYS A 115 -31.35 20.10 -8.79
CA LYS A 115 -31.85 21.44 -9.08
C LYS A 115 -32.87 21.84 -8.02
N VAL A 116 -32.86 23.11 -7.63
CA VAL A 116 -33.89 23.67 -6.76
C VAL A 116 -35.25 23.52 -7.46
N GLN A 117 -36.16 22.78 -6.86
CA GLN A 117 -37.54 22.66 -7.32
C GLN A 117 -38.43 23.51 -6.43
N GLN A 118 -39.23 24.37 -7.06
CA GLN A 118 -40.29 25.09 -6.36
C GLN A 118 -41.59 24.31 -6.50
N ALA A 119 -42.35 24.20 -5.42
CA ALA A 119 -43.68 23.62 -5.48
C ALA A 119 -44.54 24.42 -6.48
N PRO A 120 -45.30 23.74 -7.37
CA PRO A 120 -46.20 24.44 -8.27
C PRO A 120 -47.24 25.20 -7.44
N LYS A 121 -47.58 26.41 -7.89
CA LYS A 121 -48.63 27.21 -7.24
C LYS A 121 -49.96 26.45 -7.29
N VAL A 122 -50.65 26.37 -6.16
CA VAL A 122 -51.98 25.75 -6.08
C VAL A 122 -52.94 26.54 -6.97
N PRO A 123 -53.67 25.90 -7.91
CA PRO A 123 -54.62 26.61 -8.74
C PRO A 123 -55.76 27.19 -7.88
N PRO A 124 -56.28 28.38 -8.23
CA PRO A 124 -57.38 28.98 -7.49
C PRO A 124 -58.64 28.09 -7.55
N PRO A 125 -59.49 28.13 -6.50
CA PRO A 125 -60.73 27.37 -6.49
C PRO A 125 -61.67 27.84 -7.62
N VAL A 126 -62.15 26.90 -8.42
CA VAL A 126 -63.15 27.17 -9.46
C VAL A 126 -64.52 27.16 -8.81
N TYR A 127 -65.28 28.24 -8.94
CA TYR A 127 -66.62 28.35 -8.39
C TYR A 127 -67.71 27.85 -9.35
N CYS A 128 -68.87 27.53 -8.80
CA CYS A 128 -70.06 27.16 -9.56
C CYS A 128 -70.56 28.35 -10.39
N SER A 129 -70.78 28.15 -11.69
CA SER A 129 -71.23 29.22 -12.60
C SER A 129 -72.66 29.70 -12.36
N MET A 130 -73.43 29.00 -11.52
CA MET A 130 -74.79 29.44 -11.14
C MET A 130 -74.80 30.59 -10.12
N GLY A 131 -73.63 31.11 -9.71
CA GLY A 131 -73.52 32.25 -8.80
C GLY A 131 -73.82 31.92 -7.34
N CYS A 132 -73.76 30.64 -6.94
CA CYS A 132 -74.11 30.20 -5.59
C CYS A 132 -72.95 30.24 -4.57
N GLY A 133 -71.79 30.81 -4.94
CA GLY A 133 -70.62 30.96 -4.05
C GLY A 133 -69.89 29.67 -3.67
N ASN A 134 -70.41 28.51 -4.07
CA ASN A 134 -69.81 27.21 -3.76
C ASN A 134 -68.73 26.82 -4.78
N VAL A 135 -67.69 26.11 -4.31
CA VAL A 135 -66.66 25.53 -5.18
C VAL A 135 -67.26 24.43 -6.07
N LYS A 136 -66.73 24.30 -7.27
CA LYS A 136 -67.07 23.26 -8.25
C LYS A 136 -66.85 21.87 -7.64
N LYS A 137 -67.86 21.01 -7.75
CA LYS A 137 -67.76 19.57 -7.44
C LYS A 137 -67.61 18.73 -8.72
N TYR A 138 -68.28 19.12 -9.79
CA TYR A 138 -68.24 18.42 -11.07
C TYR A 138 -68.44 19.39 -12.24
N SER A 139 -68.10 18.95 -13.45
CA SER A 139 -68.49 19.62 -14.70
C SER A 139 -69.75 18.96 -15.26
N CYS A 140 -70.69 19.75 -15.77
CA CYS A 140 -71.79 19.21 -16.57
C CYS A 140 -71.25 18.67 -17.91
N ALA A 141 -71.56 17.42 -18.28
CA ALA A 141 -71.11 16.85 -19.55
C ALA A 141 -71.75 17.51 -20.78
N GLN A 142 -73.00 17.98 -20.67
CA GLN A 142 -73.74 18.58 -21.78
C GLN A 142 -73.35 20.03 -22.05
N THR A 143 -73.03 20.80 -21.00
CA THR A 143 -72.76 22.25 -21.11
C THR A 143 -71.30 22.61 -20.81
N GLY A 144 -70.50 21.68 -20.29
CA GLY A 144 -69.11 21.94 -19.88
C GLY A 144 -68.95 22.81 -18.63
N VAL A 145 -70.05 23.32 -18.06
CA VAL A 145 -70.06 24.32 -16.99
C VAL A 145 -69.74 23.69 -15.62
N PRO A 146 -68.92 24.36 -14.77
CA PRO A 146 -68.65 23.90 -13.41
C PRO A 146 -69.84 24.10 -12.47
N LEU A 147 -70.23 23.04 -11.76
CA LEU A 147 -71.40 23.02 -10.86
C LEU A 147 -71.06 22.41 -9.49
N CYS A 148 -71.85 22.78 -8.48
CA CYS A 148 -71.68 22.29 -7.10
C CYS A 148 -72.75 21.29 -6.62
N SER A 149 -73.93 21.25 -7.25
CA SER A 149 -75.09 20.50 -6.76
C SER A 149 -76.12 20.22 -7.85
N LEU A 150 -76.97 19.21 -7.62
CA LEU A 150 -78.03 18.83 -8.55
C LEU A 150 -79.03 19.98 -8.80
N ARG A 151 -79.28 20.83 -7.81
CA ARG A 151 -80.13 22.03 -7.98
C ARG A 151 -79.52 22.99 -9.01
N CYS A 152 -78.21 23.23 -8.93
CA CYS A 152 -77.50 24.04 -9.91
C CYS A 152 -77.48 23.36 -11.29
N TYR A 153 -77.40 22.03 -11.34
CA TYR A 153 -77.50 21.27 -12.61
C TYR A 153 -78.86 21.41 -13.29
N LYS A 154 -79.97 21.25 -12.56
CA LYS A 154 -81.32 21.43 -13.12
C LYS A 154 -81.53 22.86 -13.61
N ASN A 155 -81.11 23.86 -12.82
CA ASN A 155 -81.19 25.26 -13.21
C ASN A 155 -80.31 25.56 -14.44
N ASN A 156 -79.14 24.94 -14.53
CA ASN A 156 -78.26 25.09 -15.68
C ASN A 156 -78.91 24.49 -16.94
N ILE A 157 -79.43 23.27 -16.89
CA ILE A 157 -80.13 22.64 -18.03
C ILE A 157 -81.36 23.45 -18.44
N ALA A 158 -82.15 23.93 -17.49
CA ALA A 158 -83.31 24.76 -17.78
C ALA A 158 -82.95 26.09 -18.50
N ARG A 159 -81.73 26.59 -18.33
CA ARG A 159 -81.23 27.79 -19.04
C ARG A 159 -80.66 27.50 -20.43
N PHE A 160 -80.34 26.25 -20.73
CA PHE A 160 -79.69 25.83 -21.98
C PHE A 160 -80.62 25.06 -22.94
N ILE A 161 -81.76 24.54 -22.47
CA ILE A 161 -82.74 23.76 -23.26
C ILE A 161 -84.07 24.54 -23.43
N ILE A 162 -84.03 25.87 -23.34
CA ILE A 162 -85.11 26.77 -23.78
C ILE A 162 -84.51 27.70 -24.82
#